data_AF-A0A961AIL6-F1
#
_entry.id   AF-A0A961AIL6-F1
#
_cell.length_a   1.000
_cell.length_b   1.000
_cell.length_c   1.000
_cell.angle_alpha   90.00
_cell.angle_beta   90.00
_cell.angle_gamma   90.00
#
_symmetry.space_group_name_H-M   'P 1'
#
loop_
_entity.id
_entity.type
_entity.pdbx_description
1 polymer ?
#
loop_
_entity_poly.entity_id
_entity_poly.type
_entity_poly.pdbx_seq_one_letter_code
_entity_poly.pdbx_strand_id
1 'polypeptide(L)'
;PDAEFDRQWAITVMARAMDALEAECTADGEGDFFTAVRGILGGQADRGAMTQLAVERGMSFDALRVAVHRMRRRLRDCVKAEVAGTLEDPATVQEEMEALFSALGK
;
A
#
# COMPACT_ATOMS: atom_id res chain seq x y z
N PRO A 1 -9.25 14.29 -20.82
CA PRO A 1 -7.78 14.51 -20.85
C PRO A 1 -7.19 14.33 -19.46
N ASP A 2 -7.79 14.97 -18.46
CA ASP A 2 -7.26 15.03 -17.09
C ASP A 2 -7.26 13.66 -16.38
N ALA A 3 -8.31 12.86 -16.55
CA ALA A 3 -8.44 11.55 -15.88
C ALA A 3 -7.33 10.53 -16.21
N GLU A 4 -6.72 10.56 -17.40
CA GLU A 4 -5.60 9.65 -17.72
C GLU A 4 -4.30 10.15 -17.06
N PHE A 5 -4.08 11.46 -17.01
CA PHE A 5 -2.94 12.04 -16.28
C PHE A 5 -3.06 11.76 -14.79
N ASP A 6 -4.24 11.97 -14.20
CA ASP A 6 -4.52 11.67 -12.79
C ASP A 6 -4.29 10.19 -12.48
N ARG A 7 -4.67 9.29 -13.39
CA ARG A 7 -4.45 7.85 -13.26
C ARG A 7 -2.98 7.48 -13.32
N GLN A 8 -2.23 8.00 -14.30
CA GLN A 8 -0.78 7.75 -14.41
C GLN A 8 -0.01 8.29 -13.21
N TRP A 9 -0.42 9.46 -12.70
CA TRP A 9 0.12 10.04 -11.48
C TRP A 9 -0.19 9.15 -10.26
N ALA A 10 -1.44 8.72 -10.09
CA ALA A 10 -1.84 7.83 -9.00
C ALA A 10 -1.08 6.49 -9.03
N ILE A 11 -0.86 5.90 -10.21
CA ILE A 11 -0.04 4.69 -10.37
C ILE A 11 1.41 4.96 -9.94
N THR A 12 1.97 6.10 -10.33
CA THR A 12 3.36 6.47 -9.99
C THR A 12 3.52 6.67 -8.48
N VAL A 13 2.60 7.40 -7.85
CA VAL A 13 2.58 7.62 -6.39
C VAL A 13 2.44 6.28 -5.65
N MET A 14 1.53 5.42 -6.11
CA MET A 14 1.35 4.10 -5.51
C MET A 14 2.61 3.22 -5.63
N ALA A 15 3.29 3.25 -6.78
CA ALA A 15 4.54 2.51 -6.98
C ALA A 15 5.63 3.00 -6.02
N ARG A 16 5.85 4.32 -5.93
CA ARG A 16 6.83 4.91 -5.00
C ARG A 16 6.52 4.60 -3.54
N ALA A 17 5.25 4.70 -3.14
CA ALA A 17 4.83 4.36 -1.79
C ALA A 17 5.04 2.88 -1.46
N MET A 18 4.87 1.99 -2.44
CA MET A 18 5.16 0.56 -2.28
C MET A 18 6.66 0.31 -2.11
N ASP A 19 7.50 0.99 -2.89
CA ASP A 19 8.96 0.87 -2.80
C ASP A 19 9.49 1.44 -1.47
N ALA A 20 8.93 2.56 -0.99
CA ALA A 20 9.24 3.13 0.31
C ALA A 20 8.87 2.16 1.45
N LEU A 21 7.68 1.56 1.39
CA LEU A 21 7.25 0.57 2.37
C LEU A 21 8.14 -0.69 2.34
N GLU A 22 8.58 -1.13 1.17
CA GLU A 22 9.52 -2.25 1.04
C GLU A 22 10.86 -1.95 1.72
N ALA A 23 11.40 -0.75 1.51
CA ALA A 23 12.63 -0.31 2.13
C ALA A 23 12.51 -0.23 3.67
N GLU A 24 11.41 0.32 4.19
CA GLU A 24 11.11 0.36 5.62
C GLU A 24 11.02 -1.06 6.21
N CYS A 25 10.22 -1.94 5.60
CA CYS A 25 10.10 -3.32 6.05
C CYS A 25 11.45 -4.06 6.01
N THR A 26 12.28 -3.82 4.99
CA THR A 26 13.60 -4.44 4.88
C THR A 26 14.53 -3.94 5.98
N ALA A 27 14.50 -2.65 6.30
CA ALA A 27 15.29 -2.06 7.39
C ALA A 27 14.87 -2.62 8.77
N ASP A 28 13.57 -2.88 8.97
CA ASP A 28 13.01 -3.48 10.18
C ASP A 28 13.20 -5.02 10.25
N GLY A 29 13.77 -5.65 9.22
CA GLY A 29 13.90 -7.10 9.11
C GLY A 29 12.60 -7.84 8.76
N GLU A 30 11.54 -7.12 8.40
CA GLU A 30 10.26 -7.64 7.91
C GLU A 30 10.21 -7.78 6.36
N GLY A 31 11.33 -7.66 5.65
CA GLY A 31 11.39 -7.70 4.17
C GLY A 31 10.77 -8.95 3.55
N ASP A 32 11.13 -10.14 4.04
CA ASP A 32 10.55 -11.40 3.57
C ASP A 32 9.03 -11.44 3.75
N PHE A 33 8.54 -10.91 4.88
CA PHE A 33 7.11 -10.83 5.16
C PHE A 33 6.42 -9.88 4.18
N PHE A 34 7.03 -8.72 3.90
CA PHE A 34 6.53 -7.77 2.92
C PHE A 34 6.40 -8.41 1.52
N THR A 35 7.44 -9.08 1.03
CA THR A 35 7.39 -9.77 -0.28
C THR A 35 6.21 -10.76 -0.35
N ALA A 36 5.97 -11.50 0.73
CA ALA A 36 4.87 -12.45 0.84
C ALA A 36 3.48 -11.78 0.81
N VAL A 37 3.32 -10.63 1.47
CA VAL A 37 2.01 -9.95 1.53
C VAL A 37 1.80 -8.90 0.43
N ARG A 38 2.82 -8.59 -0.37
CA ARG A 38 2.77 -7.53 -1.41
C ARG A 38 1.58 -7.68 -2.35
N GLY A 39 1.30 -8.89 -2.82
CA GLY A 39 0.13 -9.19 -3.66
C GLY A 39 -1.22 -8.99 -2.94
N ILE A 40 -1.26 -9.22 -1.62
CA ILE A 40 -2.44 -8.98 -0.77
C ILE A 40 -2.68 -7.48 -0.55
N LEU A 41 -1.59 -6.70 -0.44
CA LEU A 41 -1.65 -5.25 -0.30
C LEU A 41 -2.20 -4.57 -1.57
N GLY A 42 -1.79 -5.06 -2.74
CA GLY A 42 -2.31 -4.62 -4.05
C GLY A 42 -3.73 -5.08 -4.38
N GLY A 43 -4.46 -5.69 -3.43
CA GLY A 43 -5.86 -6.09 -3.61
C GLY A 43 -6.06 -7.38 -4.42
N GLN A 44 -5.00 -8.13 -4.72
CA GLN A 44 -5.08 -9.31 -5.60
C GLN A 44 -5.35 -10.63 -4.85
N ALA A 45 -5.54 -10.61 -3.53
CA ALA A 45 -5.64 -11.84 -2.75
C ALA A 45 -7.06 -12.14 -2.28
N ASP A 46 -7.51 -13.34 -2.59
CA ASP A 46 -8.69 -13.94 -2.01
C ASP A 46 -8.40 -14.55 -0.62
N ARG A 47 -9.46 -15.04 0.05
CA ARG A 47 -9.36 -15.66 1.36
C ARG A 47 -8.49 -16.92 1.36
N GLY A 48 -8.45 -17.66 0.25
CA GLY A 48 -7.66 -18.88 0.10
C GLY A 48 -6.17 -18.58 0.12
N ALA A 49 -5.73 -17.62 -0.71
CA ALA A 49 -4.36 -17.14 -0.77
C ALA A 49 -3.86 -16.63 0.60
N MET A 50 -4.70 -15.86 1.31
CA MET A 50 -4.37 -15.41 2.66
C MET A 50 -4.25 -16.57 3.66
N THR A 51 -5.12 -17.59 3.56
CA THR A 51 -5.08 -18.73 4.47
C THR A 51 -3.82 -19.57 4.25
N GLN A 52 -3.47 -19.81 2.98
CA GLN A 52 -2.25 -20.52 2.62
C GLN A 52 -1.00 -19.77 3.10
N LEU A 53 -0.94 -18.46 2.88
CA LEU A 53 0.19 -17.66 3.32
C LEU A 53 0.35 -17.66 4.85
N ALA A 54 -0.75 -17.66 5.60
CA ALA A 54 -0.69 -17.76 7.06
C ALA A 54 -0.03 -19.08 7.50
N VAL A 55 -0.38 -20.19 6.85
CA VAL A 55 0.23 -21.50 7.10
C VAL A 55 1.71 -21.51 6.75
N GLU A 56 2.10 -21.01 5.57
CA GLU A 56 3.49 -20.93 5.11
C GLU A 56 4.37 -20.11 6.06
N ARG A 57 3.79 -19.11 6.72
CA ARG A 57 4.48 -18.25 7.70
C ARG A 57 4.35 -18.73 9.14
N GLY A 58 3.69 -19.87 9.39
CA GLY A 58 3.48 -20.39 10.75
C GLY A 58 2.61 -19.49 11.63
N MET A 59 1.74 -18.68 11.02
CA MET A 59 0.85 -17.73 11.69
C MET A 59 -0.60 -18.22 11.65
N SER A 60 -1.42 -17.77 12.60
CA SER A 60 -2.87 -17.90 12.46
C SER A 60 -3.39 -16.96 11.38
N PHE A 61 -4.51 -17.32 10.76
CA PHE A 61 -5.18 -16.47 9.76
C PHE A 61 -5.53 -15.09 10.32
N ASP A 62 -5.97 -15.01 11.58
CA ASP A 62 -6.28 -13.74 12.25
C ASP A 62 -5.02 -12.90 12.50
N ALA A 63 -3.90 -13.52 12.88
CA ALA A 63 -2.63 -12.82 13.02
C ALA A 63 -2.15 -12.24 11.67
N LEU A 64 -2.29 -13.00 10.58
CA LEU A 64 -1.99 -12.50 9.23
C LEU A 64 -2.89 -11.32 8.86
N ARG A 65 -4.22 -11.42 9.11
CA ARG A 65 -5.16 -10.31 8.85
C ARG A 65 -4.76 -9.03 9.55
N VAL A 66 -4.38 -9.12 10.82
CA VAL A 66 -3.92 -7.96 11.61
C VAL A 66 -2.62 -7.40 11.03
N ALA A 67 -1.66 -8.26 10.70
CA ALA A 67 -0.40 -7.83 10.09
C ALA A 67 -0.60 -7.14 8.73
N VAL A 68 -1.46 -7.69 7.86
CA VAL A 68 -1.84 -7.08 6.59
C VAL A 68 -2.55 -5.73 6.82
N HIS A 69 -3.45 -5.64 7.80
CA HIS A 69 -4.11 -4.38 8.13
C HIS A 69 -3.11 -3.31 8.59
N ARG A 70 -2.12 -3.68 9.41
CA ARG A 70 -1.02 -2.81 9.83
C ARG A 70 -0.21 -2.34 8.62
N MET A 71 0.13 -3.23 7.70
CA MET A 71 0.85 -2.89 6.48
C MET A 71 0.07 -1.95 5.56
N ARG A 72 -1.24 -2.15 5.41
CA ARG A 72 -2.09 -1.21 4.64
C ARG A 72 -2.14 0.18 5.27
N ARG A 73 -2.04 0.28 6.60
CA ARG A 73 -1.92 1.58 7.27
C ARG A 73 -0.59 2.24 6.95
N ARG A 74 0.53 1.52 7.08
CA ARG A 74 1.86 2.04 6.71
C ARG A 74 1.91 2.47 5.25
N LEU A 75 1.37 1.67 4.33
CA LEU A 75 1.27 2.03 2.91
C LEU A 75 0.53 3.36 2.70
N ARG A 76 -0.57 3.60 3.42
CA ARG A 76 -1.28 4.89 3.36
C ARG A 76 -0.42 6.04 3.88
N ASP A 77 0.37 5.81 4.92
CA ASP A 77 1.29 6.81 5.46
C ASP A 77 2.40 7.13 4.44
N CYS A 78 2.95 6.12 3.75
CA CYS A 78 3.92 6.31 2.66
C CYS A 78 3.29 7.07 1.47
N VAL A 79 2.07 6.70 1.05
CA VAL A 79 1.33 7.43 -0.01
C VAL A 79 1.13 8.89 0.39
N LYS A 80 0.72 9.13 1.65
CA LYS A 80 0.54 10.49 2.16
C LYS A 80 1.85 11.29 2.12
N ALA A 81 2.97 10.68 2.46
CA ALA A 81 4.28 11.32 2.40
C ALA A 81 4.69 11.66 0.95
N GLU A 82 4.47 10.75 0.00
CA GLU A 82 4.72 11.00 -1.43
C GLU A 82 3.85 12.15 -1.96
N VAL A 83 2.55 12.14 -1.65
CA VAL A 83 1.61 13.20 -2.07
C VAL A 83 2.00 14.53 -1.45
N ALA A 84 2.28 14.58 -0.14
CA ALA A 84 2.71 15.81 0.53
C ALA A 84 4.03 16.36 -0.01
N GLY A 85 4.96 15.49 -0.43
CA GLY A 85 6.22 15.89 -1.06
C GLY A 85 6.05 16.47 -2.47
N THR A 86 4.91 16.20 -3.12
CA THR A 86 4.58 16.74 -4.45
C THR A 86 3.71 18.01 -4.40
N LEU A 87 3.18 18.36 -3.23
CA LEU A 87 2.28 19.51 -3.07
C LEU A 87 3.00 20.69 -2.44
N GLU A 88 2.67 21.90 -2.92
CA GLU A 88 3.15 23.15 -2.31
C GLU A 88 2.40 23.47 -1.00
N ASP A 89 1.14 23.01 -0.88
CA ASP A 89 0.29 23.21 0.29
C ASP A 89 -0.04 21.87 0.99
N PRO A 90 0.44 21.63 2.21
CA PRO A 90 0.09 20.46 3.00
C PRO A 90 -1.41 20.33 3.36
N ALA A 91 -2.19 21.41 3.25
CA ALA A 91 -3.62 21.40 3.57
C ALA A 91 -4.46 20.61 2.55
N THR A 92 -3.99 20.47 1.30
CA THR A 92 -4.72 19.77 0.23
C THR A 92 -4.43 18.26 0.19
N VAL A 93 -3.49 17.77 1.01
CA VAL A 93 -3.08 16.35 1.02
C VAL A 93 -4.25 15.39 1.18
N GLN A 94 -5.23 15.72 2.03
CA GLN A 94 -6.40 14.87 2.24
C GLN A 94 -7.30 14.79 1.01
N GLU A 95 -7.53 15.92 0.33
CA GLU A 95 -8.33 15.99 -0.89
C GLU A 95 -7.65 15.21 -2.04
N GLU A 96 -6.33 15.35 -2.17
CA GLU A 96 -5.53 14.64 -3.16
C GLU A 96 -5.47 13.13 -2.89
N MET A 97 -5.45 12.71 -1.62
CA MET A 97 -5.57 11.30 -1.26
C MET A 97 -6.91 10.71 -1.68
N GLU A 98 -8.02 11.44 -1.51
CA GLU A 98 -9.35 11.00 -1.93
C GLU A 98 -9.47 10.90 -3.46
N ALA A 99 -8.92 11.89 -4.18
CA ALA A 99 -8.82 11.87 -5.63
C ALA A 99 -7.99 10.67 -6.13
N LEU A 100 -6.85 10.41 -5.50
CA LEU A 100 -5.97 9.28 -5.83
C LEU A 100 -6.66 7.93 -5.64
N PHE A 101 -7.33 7.70 -4.50
CA PHE A 101 -8.05 6.44 -4.28
C PHE A 101 -9.25 6.29 -5.21
N SER A 102 -9.93 7.38 -5.58
CA SER A 102 -11.01 7.36 -6.56
C SER A 102 -10.51 6.96 -7.95
N ALA A 103 -9.36 7.49 -8.37
CA ALA A 103 -8.74 7.17 -9.65
C ALA A 103 -8.28 5.70 -9.76
N LEU A 104 -7.90 5.08 -8.63
CA LEU A 104 -7.49 3.68 -8.56
C LEU A 104 -8.65 2.69 -8.36
N GLY A 105 -9.83 3.17 -7.93
CA GLY A 105 -10.99 2.35 -7.56
C GLY A 105 -12.00 2.05 -8.68
N LYS A 106 -11.77 2.54 -9.91
CA LYS A 106 -12.63 2.30 -11.09
C LYS A 106 -12.10 1.19 -12.00
#